data_AF-A0A7I9WQX0-F1
#
_entry.id   AF-A0A7I9WQX0-F1
#
_cell.length_a   1.000
_cell.length_b   1.000
_cell.length_c   1.000
_cell.angle_alpha   90.00
_cell.angle_beta   90.00
_cell.angle_gamma   90.00
#
_symmetry.space_group_name_H-M   'P 1'
#
loop_
_entity.id
_entity.type
_entity.pdbx_description
1 polymer ?
#
loop_
_entity_poly.entity_id
_entity_poly.type
_entity_poly.pdbx_seq_one_letter_code
_entity_poly.pdbx_strand_id
1 'polypeptide(L)'
;MFVLSLPEEDQFSYGWRVPFIASIVVLAAGLWMRRNLDETPVFTEAVADSSDQPDTAAQRRRGPIGSLFIDHWREVLLMLGLRFAEGLPYFLLTVFAISYAKSSGIDSAQMQTSILIMAAIAIPVTCFYGYLSDRIGRRPVFALGSAMVALTAFPFFLLLNTGSFWLITLGYILVLNFGHNLVGAVQPALFSEMFPAQNRYSAVAGARELAGIVTAGLTPFIAALLAGPDNTRWYLVAGYVVFGALLSLISIALLPETRDRDLVDITRTVAPASPKPKENANT
;
A
#
# COMPACT_ATOMS: atom_id res chain seq x y z
N MET A 1 11.09 21.40 6.81
CA MET A 1 11.38 22.84 6.85
C MET A 1 12.86 23.13 7.04
N PHE A 2 13.53 22.60 8.06
CA PHE A 2 14.88 23.06 8.47
C PHE A 2 15.98 23.01 7.39
N VAL A 3 16.00 21.97 6.54
CA VAL A 3 17.01 21.86 5.47
C VAL A 3 16.69 22.79 4.29
N LEU A 4 15.40 22.97 3.96
CA LEU A 4 14.96 23.80 2.83
C LEU A 4 15.03 25.31 3.11
N SER A 5 15.14 25.71 4.38
CA SER A 5 15.38 27.10 4.80
C SER A 5 16.85 27.49 4.79
N LEU A 6 17.77 26.56 4.55
CA LEU A 6 19.20 26.85 4.42
C LEU A 6 19.53 27.44 3.04
N PRO A 7 20.57 28.26 2.90
CA PRO A 7 21.11 28.68 1.60
C PRO A 7 21.45 27.46 0.72
N GLU A 8 21.28 27.57 -0.61
CA GLU A 8 21.51 26.44 -1.54
C GLU A 8 22.89 25.77 -1.35
N GLU A 9 23.95 26.56 -1.11
CA GLU A 9 25.30 26.03 -0.86
C GLU A 9 25.35 25.06 0.33
N ASP A 10 24.65 25.37 1.42
CA ASP A 10 24.61 24.54 2.63
C ASP A 10 23.72 23.30 2.45
N GLN A 11 22.66 23.42 1.64
CA GLN A 11 21.79 22.29 1.30
C GLN A 11 22.57 21.18 0.60
N PHE A 12 23.40 21.54 -0.38
CA PHE A 12 24.23 20.59 -1.15
C PHE A 12 25.52 20.18 -0.42
N SER A 13 26.03 21.00 0.50
CA SER A 13 27.23 20.68 1.28
C SER A 13 26.97 19.62 2.37
N TYR A 14 26.06 19.90 3.31
CA TYR A 14 25.79 19.02 4.45
C TYR A 14 24.30 18.82 4.75
N GLY A 15 23.42 19.67 4.21
CA GLY A 15 21.98 19.61 4.45
C GLY A 15 21.37 18.24 4.10
N TRP A 16 21.87 17.59 3.04
CA TRP A 16 21.44 16.23 2.66
C TRP A 16 21.73 15.16 3.72
N ARG A 17 22.71 15.35 4.63
CA ARG A 17 23.09 14.37 5.67
C ARG A 17 22.17 14.41 6.90
N VAL A 18 21.55 15.56 7.16
CA VAL A 18 20.66 15.78 8.31
C VAL A 18 19.54 14.74 8.42
N PRO A 19 18.77 14.41 7.35
CA PRO A 19 17.73 13.38 7.45
C PRO A 19 18.30 11.98 7.76
N PHE A 20 19.50 11.64 7.27
CA PHE A 20 20.13 10.34 7.57
C PHE A 20 20.54 10.25 9.04
N ILE A 21 21.11 11.30 9.61
CA ILE A 21 21.47 11.34 11.03
C ILE A 21 20.21 11.31 11.90
N ALA A 22 19.17 12.07 11.53
CA ALA A 22 17.88 12.04 12.24
C ALA A 22 17.24 10.64 12.23
N SER A 23 17.48 9.86 11.17
CA SER A 23 16.98 8.47 11.06
C SER A 23 17.57 7.54 12.13
N ILE A 24 18.76 7.85 12.66
CA ILE A 24 19.37 7.08 13.76
C ILE A 24 18.51 7.15 15.03
N VAL A 25 17.94 8.31 15.33
CA VAL A 25 17.07 8.51 16.51
C VAL A 25 15.79 7.67 16.37
N VAL A 26 15.19 7.70 15.17
CA VAL A 26 13.98 6.92 14.86
C VAL A 26 14.28 5.41 14.93
N LEU A 27 15.43 4.98 14.40
CA LEU A 27 15.88 3.59 14.48
C LEU A 27 16.09 3.14 15.93
N ALA A 28 16.73 3.96 16.75
CA ALA A 28 16.95 3.67 18.17
C ALA A 28 15.63 3.55 18.93
N ALA A 29 14.68 4.47 18.70
CA ALA A 29 13.34 4.41 19.27
C ALA A 29 12.59 3.14 18.81
N GLY A 30 12.67 2.79 17.52
CA GLY A 30 12.08 1.57 16.98
C GLY A 30 12.67 0.30 17.59
N LEU A 31 14.00 0.23 17.77
CA LEU A 31 14.67 -0.87 18.44
C LEU A 31 14.29 -0.98 19.92
N TRP A 32 14.11 0.16 20.58
CA TRP A 32 13.65 0.19 21.97
C TRP A 32 12.21 -0.34 22.11
N MET A 33 11.28 0.11 21.25
CA MET A 33 9.91 -0.41 21.24
C MET A 33 9.87 -1.92 20.95
N ARG A 34 10.67 -2.38 19.97
CA ARG A 34 10.72 -3.80 19.59
C ARG A 34 11.22 -4.73 20.68
N ARG A 35 12.06 -4.23 21.59
CA ARG A 35 12.55 -5.01 22.74
C ARG A 35 11.51 -5.21 23.84
N ASN A 36 10.46 -4.39 23.87
CA ASN A 36 9.43 -4.40 24.91
C ASN A 36 8.09 -5.01 24.45
N LEU A 37 8.00 -5.49 23.21
CA LEU A 37 6.84 -6.21 22.70
C LEU A 37 7.09 -7.72 22.86
N ASP A 38 6.42 -8.34 23.82
CA ASP A 38 6.38 -9.80 23.94
C ASP A 38 5.78 -10.42 22.66
N GLU A 39 6.32 -11.54 22.19
CA GLU A 39 5.76 -12.25 21.03
C GLU A 39 4.31 -12.65 21.30
N THR A 40 3.42 -12.43 20.31
CA THR A 40 2.01 -12.75 20.47
C THR A 40 1.82 -14.25 20.67
N PRO A 41 0.96 -14.69 21.62
CA PRO A 41 0.75 -16.10 21.96
C PRO A 41 0.40 -16.98 20.73
N VAL A 42 -0.27 -16.39 19.74
CA VAL A 42 -0.63 -17.00 18.45
C VAL A 42 0.60 -17.44 17.63
N PHE A 43 1.73 -16.73 17.72
CA PHE A 43 2.96 -17.12 17.04
C PHE A 43 3.63 -18.30 17.75
N THR A 44 3.65 -18.28 19.09
CA THR A 44 4.17 -19.38 19.92
C THR A 44 3.38 -20.68 19.75
N GLU A 45 2.04 -20.63 19.69
CA GLU A 45 1.20 -21.80 19.41
C GLU A 45 1.37 -22.31 17.98
N ALA A 46 1.44 -21.43 16.98
CA ALA A 46 1.67 -21.84 15.60
C ALA A 46 3.05 -22.49 15.37
N VAL A 47 4.08 -22.01 16.08
CA VAL A 47 5.43 -22.60 16.06
C VAL A 47 5.48 -23.91 16.86
N ALA A 48 4.71 -24.03 17.95
CA ALA A 48 4.60 -25.26 18.72
C ALA A 48 3.85 -26.36 17.93
N ASP A 49 2.72 -26.06 17.30
CA ASP A 49 1.93 -27.01 16.50
C ASP A 49 2.65 -27.45 15.21
N SER A 50 3.53 -26.62 14.66
CA SER A 50 4.35 -27.00 13.49
C SER A 50 5.58 -27.82 13.86
N SER A 51 5.89 -27.99 15.15
CA SER A 51 6.99 -28.85 15.60
C SER A 51 6.64 -30.34 15.69
N ASP A 52 5.34 -30.71 15.61
CA ASP A 52 4.85 -32.09 15.74
C ASP A 52 4.39 -32.72 14.40
N GLN A 53 4.45 -32.01 13.28
CA GLN A 53 4.16 -32.59 11.96
C GLN A 53 5.46 -33.02 11.27
N PRO A 54 5.61 -34.28 10.83
CA PRO A 54 6.79 -34.72 10.12
C PRO A 54 6.84 -34.02 8.75
N ASP A 55 7.65 -32.97 8.68
CA ASP A 55 8.06 -32.27 7.47
C ASP A 55 8.50 -33.28 6.40
N THR A 56 7.61 -33.58 5.45
CA THR A 56 7.99 -34.42 4.32
C THR A 56 9.05 -33.67 3.49
N ALA A 57 10.13 -34.36 3.11
CA ALA A 57 11.26 -33.80 2.36
C ALA A 57 10.87 -33.13 1.02
N ALA A 58 9.64 -33.31 0.54
CA ALA A 58 9.07 -32.60 -0.61
C ALA A 58 8.76 -31.12 -0.30
N GLN A 59 8.39 -30.80 0.94
CA GLN A 59 8.02 -29.45 1.39
C GLN A 59 9.25 -28.55 1.59
N ARG A 60 10.41 -29.13 1.94
CA ARG A 60 11.70 -28.42 2.01
C ARG A 60 12.35 -28.17 0.64
N ARG A 61 11.97 -28.92 -0.41
CA ARG A 61 12.60 -28.84 -1.74
C ARG A 61 12.00 -27.79 -2.67
N ARG A 62 10.83 -27.23 -2.35
CA ARG A 62 10.21 -26.11 -3.07
C ARG A 62 10.28 -24.89 -2.17
N GLY A 63 11.15 -23.93 -2.49
CA GLY A 63 11.23 -22.70 -1.70
C GLY A 63 9.85 -22.06 -1.54
N PRO A 64 9.49 -21.53 -0.35
CA PRO A 64 8.14 -21.04 -0.01
C PRO A 64 7.61 -19.92 -0.93
N ILE A 65 8.49 -19.30 -1.72
CA ILE A 65 8.15 -18.28 -2.72
C ILE A 65 7.64 -18.92 -4.02
N GLY A 66 8.21 -20.06 -4.44
CA GLY A 66 7.95 -20.67 -5.74
C GLY A 66 6.64 -21.45 -5.83
N SER A 67 6.27 -22.17 -4.76
CA SER A 67 4.96 -22.85 -4.70
C SER A 67 3.81 -21.85 -4.64
N LEU A 68 3.99 -20.72 -3.97
CA LEU A 68 2.91 -19.76 -3.76
C LEU A 68 2.54 -18.95 -5.01
N PHE A 69 3.53 -18.60 -5.84
CA PHE A 69 3.29 -17.98 -7.14
C PHE A 69 2.58 -18.91 -8.12
N ILE A 70 2.61 -20.22 -7.91
CA ILE A 70 1.95 -21.20 -8.77
C ILE A 70 0.58 -21.55 -8.21
N ASP A 71 0.50 -21.77 -6.89
CA ASP A 71 -0.71 -22.27 -6.22
C ASP A 71 -1.72 -21.15 -5.90
N HIS A 72 -1.27 -19.89 -5.75
CA HIS A 72 -2.11 -18.72 -5.35
C HIS A 72 -1.89 -17.48 -6.24
N TRP A 73 -1.60 -17.70 -7.53
CA TRP A 73 -1.30 -16.61 -8.46
C TRP A 73 -2.46 -15.61 -8.64
N ARG A 74 -3.71 -16.06 -8.44
CA ARG A 74 -4.91 -15.22 -8.56
C ARG A 74 -4.99 -14.20 -7.43
N GLU A 75 -4.72 -14.64 -6.21
CA GLU A 75 -4.68 -13.81 -5.01
C GLU A 75 -3.57 -12.77 -5.11
N VAL A 76 -2.39 -13.18 -5.59
CA VAL A 76 -1.26 -12.27 -5.86
C VAL A 76 -1.63 -11.22 -6.90
N LEU A 77 -2.30 -11.61 -7.99
CA LEU A 77 -2.72 -10.68 -9.04
C LEU A 77 -3.80 -9.70 -8.55
N LEU A 78 -4.74 -10.17 -7.73
CA LEU A 78 -5.74 -9.30 -7.10
C LEU A 78 -5.08 -8.32 -6.12
N MET A 79 -4.08 -8.75 -5.34
CA MET A 79 -3.31 -7.86 -4.46
C MET A 79 -2.55 -6.80 -5.24
N LEU A 80 -1.92 -7.19 -6.34
CA LEU A 80 -1.28 -6.26 -7.27
C LEU A 80 -2.31 -5.24 -7.78
N GLY A 81 -3.50 -5.71 -8.16
CA GLY A 81 -4.63 -4.88 -8.56
C GLY A 81 -5.07 -3.87 -7.49
N LEU A 82 -5.16 -4.28 -6.22
CA LEU A 82 -5.49 -3.41 -5.08
C LEU A 82 -4.44 -2.33 -4.83
N ARG A 83 -3.17 -2.57 -5.19
CA ARG A 83 -2.08 -1.61 -4.97
C ARG A 83 -2.14 -0.41 -5.91
N PHE A 84 -2.85 -0.50 -7.04
CA PHE A 84 -2.94 0.61 -7.99
C PHE A 84 -3.66 1.84 -7.41
N ALA A 85 -4.79 1.68 -6.72
CA ALA A 85 -5.51 2.79 -6.08
C ALA A 85 -4.75 3.43 -4.92
N GLU A 86 -3.78 2.72 -4.33
CA GLU A 86 -2.90 3.26 -3.31
C GLU A 86 -1.70 3.97 -3.94
N GLY A 87 -0.92 3.26 -4.74
CA GLY A 87 0.37 3.71 -5.24
C GLY A 87 0.28 4.79 -6.32
N LEU A 88 -0.60 4.63 -7.32
CA LEU A 88 -0.70 5.58 -8.42
C LEU A 88 -0.96 7.02 -7.97
N PRO A 89 -2.05 7.32 -7.23
CA PRO A 89 -2.32 8.70 -6.81
C PRO A 89 -1.19 9.22 -5.92
N TYR A 90 -0.62 8.40 -5.04
CA TYR A 90 0.46 8.84 -4.15
C TYR A 90 1.71 9.29 -4.91
N PHE A 91 2.26 8.44 -5.77
CA PHE A 91 3.49 8.76 -6.51
C PHE A 91 3.26 9.84 -7.57
N LEU A 92 2.08 9.86 -8.17
CA LEU A 92 1.72 10.91 -9.11
C LEU A 92 1.66 12.26 -8.41
N LEU A 93 1.04 12.35 -7.25
CA LEU A 93 0.91 13.62 -6.52
C LEU A 93 2.21 14.03 -5.82
N THR A 94 3.03 13.10 -5.34
CA THR A 94 4.25 13.43 -4.60
C THR A 94 5.49 13.59 -5.48
N VAL A 95 5.48 13.05 -6.69
CA VAL A 95 6.63 13.12 -7.62
C VAL A 95 6.27 13.86 -8.90
N PHE A 96 5.32 13.31 -9.68
CA PHE A 96 5.00 13.86 -11.00
C PHE A 96 4.39 15.27 -10.90
N ALA A 97 3.43 15.49 -10.00
CA ALA A 97 2.75 16.78 -9.86
C ALA A 97 3.70 17.92 -9.46
N ILE A 98 4.76 17.63 -8.69
CA ILE A 98 5.79 18.64 -8.36
C ILE A 98 6.57 19.02 -9.62
N SER A 99 7.01 18.03 -10.40
CA SER A 99 7.69 18.26 -11.67
C SER A 99 6.81 19.00 -12.68
N TYR A 100 5.53 18.63 -12.75
CA TYR A 100 4.53 19.27 -13.60
C TYR A 100 4.34 20.74 -13.20
N ALA A 101 4.08 21.00 -11.91
CA ALA A 101 3.89 22.34 -11.37
C ALA A 101 5.10 23.25 -11.65
N LYS A 102 6.32 22.73 -11.48
CA LYS A 102 7.56 23.45 -11.79
C LYS A 102 7.62 23.88 -13.26
N SER A 103 7.22 23.02 -14.19
CA SER A 103 7.19 23.35 -15.62
C SER A 103 6.13 24.40 -15.97
N SER A 104 5.06 24.49 -15.18
CA SER A 104 3.99 25.47 -15.33
C SER A 104 4.27 26.79 -14.59
N GLY A 105 5.47 26.96 -14.03
CA GLY A 105 5.88 28.18 -13.31
C GLY A 105 5.36 28.27 -11.87
N ILE A 106 4.79 27.19 -11.32
CA ILE A 106 4.38 27.11 -9.92
C ILE A 106 5.59 26.77 -9.06
N ASP A 107 5.74 27.48 -7.94
CA ASP A 107 6.84 27.27 -7.01
C ASP A 107 6.78 25.88 -6.35
N SER A 108 7.92 25.18 -6.36
CA SER A 108 8.04 23.86 -5.73
C SER A 108 7.85 23.92 -4.21
N ALA A 109 8.19 25.05 -3.56
CA ALA A 109 7.98 25.20 -2.12
C ALA A 109 6.47 25.27 -1.78
N GLN A 110 5.64 25.85 -2.64
CA GLN A 110 4.18 25.86 -2.47
C GLN A 110 3.60 24.45 -2.55
N MET A 111 4.04 23.66 -3.53
CA MET A 111 3.67 22.24 -3.68
C MET A 111 4.02 21.43 -2.43
N GLN A 112 5.25 21.59 -1.95
CA GLN A 112 5.78 20.85 -0.81
C GLN A 112 5.10 21.25 0.51
N THR A 113 4.77 22.53 0.67
CA THR A 113 3.97 23.02 1.81
C THR A 113 2.55 22.47 1.78
N SER A 114 1.92 22.40 0.60
CA SER A 114 0.60 21.79 0.42
C SER A 114 0.60 20.31 0.84
N ILE A 115 1.62 19.56 0.43
CA ILE A 115 1.83 18.16 0.85
C ILE A 115 2.01 18.06 2.37
N LEU A 116 2.74 18.98 3.00
CA LEU A 116 2.94 18.97 4.45
C LEU A 116 1.64 19.20 5.22
N ILE A 117 0.81 20.16 4.79
CA ILE A 117 -0.51 20.41 5.39
C ILE A 117 -1.39 19.18 5.24
N MET A 118 -1.43 18.60 4.03
CA MET A 118 -2.13 17.35 3.74
C MET A 118 -1.67 16.21 4.66
N ALA A 119 -0.35 16.05 4.87
CA ALA A 119 0.23 15.00 5.71
C ALA A 119 -0.09 15.19 7.20
N ALA A 120 -0.14 16.43 7.69
CA ALA A 120 -0.57 16.70 9.07
C ALA A 120 -2.03 16.27 9.31
N ILE A 121 -2.90 16.49 8.32
CA ILE A 121 -4.30 16.04 8.35
C ILE A 121 -4.40 14.52 8.21
N ALA A 122 -3.49 13.90 7.45
CA ALA A 122 -3.48 12.46 7.20
C ALA A 122 -3.36 11.61 8.47
N ILE A 123 -2.69 12.11 9.52
CA ILE A 123 -2.45 11.37 10.77
C ILE A 123 -3.79 10.99 11.46
N PRO A 124 -4.63 11.94 11.91
CA PRO A 124 -5.90 11.61 12.55
C PRO A 124 -6.89 10.93 11.59
N VAL A 125 -6.86 11.31 10.31
CA VAL A 125 -7.76 10.79 9.27
C VAL A 125 -7.52 9.30 9.02
N THR A 126 -6.26 8.87 8.97
CA THR A 126 -5.90 7.45 8.77
C THR A 126 -6.35 6.60 9.95
N CYS A 127 -6.17 7.07 11.19
CA CYS A 127 -6.67 6.40 12.39
C CYS A 127 -8.21 6.26 12.36
N PHE A 128 -8.91 7.32 11.95
CA PHE A 128 -10.35 7.29 11.82
C PHE A 128 -10.82 6.27 10.77
N TYR A 129 -10.15 6.17 9.62
CA TYR A 129 -10.51 5.16 8.61
C TYR A 129 -10.20 3.73 9.03
N GLY A 130 -9.14 3.52 9.82
CA GLY A 130 -8.91 2.23 10.49
C GLY A 130 -10.11 1.83 11.36
N TYR A 131 -10.53 2.72 12.25
CA TYR A 131 -11.71 2.51 13.09
C TYR A 131 -13.00 2.29 12.27
N LEU A 132 -13.18 3.07 11.20
CA LEU A 132 -14.35 2.96 10.32
C LEU A 132 -14.37 1.61 9.59
N SER A 133 -13.22 1.13 9.14
CA SER A 133 -13.03 -0.17 8.51
C SER A 133 -13.42 -1.31 9.45
N ASP A 134 -13.06 -1.22 10.72
CA ASP A 134 -13.44 -2.24 11.72
C ASP A 134 -14.96 -2.26 11.97
N ARG A 135 -15.65 -1.12 11.77
CA ARG A 135 -17.10 -1.00 12.00
C ARG A 135 -17.96 -1.30 10.78
N ILE A 136 -17.53 -0.97 9.58
CA ILE A 136 -18.31 -1.13 8.33
C ILE A 136 -17.85 -2.35 7.53
N GLY A 137 -16.61 -2.80 7.70
CA GLY A 137 -15.98 -3.87 6.93
C GLY A 137 -14.92 -3.34 5.98
N ARG A 138 -14.00 -4.23 5.55
CA ARG A 138 -12.80 -3.84 4.80
C ARG A 138 -13.15 -3.53 3.34
N ARG A 139 -14.01 -4.34 2.71
CA ARG A 139 -14.41 -4.19 1.31
C ARG A 139 -15.13 -2.87 1.01
N PRO A 140 -16.17 -2.43 1.76
CA PRO A 140 -16.90 -1.20 1.44
C PRO A 140 -16.03 0.05 1.64
N VAL A 141 -15.18 0.07 2.66
CA VAL A 141 -14.26 1.19 2.90
C VAL A 141 -13.23 1.25 1.77
N PHE A 142 -12.58 0.13 1.43
CA PHE A 142 -11.62 0.12 0.32
C PHE A 142 -12.26 0.53 -1.03
N ALA A 143 -13.48 0.08 -1.32
CA ALA A 143 -14.20 0.46 -2.51
C ALA A 143 -14.54 1.96 -2.53
N LEU A 144 -14.98 2.52 -1.41
CA LEU A 144 -15.22 3.97 -1.29
C LEU A 144 -13.96 4.76 -1.58
N GLY A 145 -12.81 4.36 -1.02
CA GLY A 145 -11.54 5.06 -1.22
C GLY A 145 -11.09 5.02 -2.67
N SER A 146 -11.19 3.85 -3.30
CA SER A 146 -10.87 3.68 -4.72
C SER A 146 -11.79 4.51 -5.61
N ALA A 147 -13.09 4.58 -5.31
CA ALA A 147 -14.03 5.43 -6.04
C ALA A 147 -13.72 6.93 -5.85
N MET A 148 -13.34 7.35 -4.64
CA MET A 148 -12.93 8.73 -4.37
C MET A 148 -11.66 9.10 -5.13
N VAL A 149 -10.67 8.20 -5.23
CA VAL A 149 -9.47 8.42 -6.06
C VAL A 149 -9.86 8.65 -7.52
N ALA A 150 -10.74 7.81 -8.07
CA ALA A 150 -11.22 7.96 -9.45
C ALA A 150 -11.95 9.30 -9.66
N LEU A 151 -12.80 9.70 -8.72
CA LEU A 151 -13.59 10.93 -8.83
C LEU A 151 -12.73 12.19 -8.68
N THR A 152 -11.70 12.15 -7.84
CA THR A 152 -10.88 13.32 -7.47
C THR A 152 -9.65 13.50 -8.38
N ALA A 153 -9.27 12.49 -9.18
CA ALA A 153 -8.12 12.55 -10.09
C ALA A 153 -8.21 13.71 -11.11
N PHE A 154 -9.36 13.91 -11.76
CA PHE A 154 -9.56 15.02 -12.70
C PHE A 154 -9.63 16.39 -11.99
N PRO A 155 -10.44 16.56 -10.93
CA PRO A 155 -10.47 17.78 -10.13
C PRO A 155 -9.09 18.22 -9.65
N PHE A 156 -8.21 17.29 -9.28
CA PHE A 156 -6.85 17.63 -8.85
C PHE A 156 -6.08 18.43 -9.90
N PHE A 157 -6.03 17.96 -11.14
CA PHE A 157 -5.31 18.66 -12.21
C PHE A 157 -5.95 20.00 -12.57
N LEU A 158 -7.29 20.09 -12.51
CA LEU A 158 -7.99 21.37 -12.69
C LEU A 158 -7.60 22.38 -11.60
N LEU A 159 -7.57 21.94 -10.33
CA LEU A 159 -7.13 22.75 -9.20
C LEU A 159 -5.64 23.11 -9.31
N LEU A 160 -4.80 22.18 -9.76
CA LEU A 160 -3.38 22.39 -9.96
C LEU A 160 -3.11 23.50 -10.98
N ASN A 161 -3.81 23.47 -12.11
CA ASN A 161 -3.68 24.44 -13.20
C ASN A 161 -4.17 25.85 -12.83
N THR A 162 -4.88 26.02 -11.70
CA THR A 162 -5.24 27.37 -11.23
C THR A 162 -4.05 28.15 -10.68
N GLY A 163 -2.95 27.48 -10.31
CA GLY A 163 -1.79 28.10 -9.68
C GLY A 163 -2.04 28.64 -8.26
N SER A 164 -3.25 28.49 -7.72
CA SER A 164 -3.58 28.97 -6.38
C SER A 164 -3.17 27.95 -5.32
N PHE A 165 -2.30 28.39 -4.40
CA PHE A 165 -1.83 27.58 -3.27
C PHE A 165 -2.95 26.87 -2.50
N TRP A 166 -4.06 27.58 -2.22
CA TRP A 166 -5.18 27.01 -1.46
C TRP A 166 -5.97 25.96 -2.25
N LEU A 167 -6.14 26.17 -3.56
CA LEU A 167 -6.83 25.21 -4.43
C LEU A 167 -5.97 23.96 -4.64
N ILE A 168 -4.66 24.13 -4.80
CA ILE A 168 -3.70 23.03 -4.86
C ILE A 168 -3.75 22.21 -3.56
N THR A 169 -3.68 22.88 -2.41
CA THR A 169 -3.77 22.22 -1.09
C THR A 169 -5.08 21.44 -0.94
N LEU A 170 -6.21 22.03 -1.35
CA LEU A 170 -7.49 21.35 -1.37
C LEU A 170 -7.47 20.11 -2.27
N GLY A 171 -6.87 20.19 -3.46
CA GLY A 171 -6.70 19.06 -4.37
C GLY A 171 -5.92 17.91 -3.74
N TYR A 172 -4.80 18.22 -3.08
CA TYR A 172 -4.01 17.24 -2.33
C TYR A 172 -4.82 16.57 -1.22
N ILE A 173 -5.60 17.35 -0.46
CA ILE A 173 -6.46 16.82 0.61
C ILE A 173 -7.53 15.90 0.01
N LEU A 174 -8.20 16.30 -1.06
CA LEU A 174 -9.26 15.51 -1.69
C LEU A 174 -8.75 14.15 -2.18
N VAL A 175 -7.65 14.11 -2.93
CA VAL A 175 -7.12 12.86 -3.48
C VAL A 175 -6.47 12.01 -2.39
N LEU A 176 -5.60 12.60 -1.56
CA LEU A 176 -4.78 11.81 -0.65
C LEU A 176 -5.49 11.49 0.68
N ASN A 177 -6.25 12.43 1.26
CA ASN A 177 -6.98 12.12 2.48
C ASN A 177 -8.24 11.31 2.19
N PHE A 178 -9.11 11.74 1.27
CA PHE A 178 -10.39 11.04 1.06
C PHE A 178 -10.27 9.81 0.14
N GLY A 179 -9.21 9.71 -0.65
CA GLY A 179 -8.94 8.56 -1.52
C GLY A 179 -7.85 7.65 -0.96
N HIS A 180 -6.59 8.07 -1.10
CA HIS A 180 -5.41 7.24 -0.80
C HIS A 180 -5.37 6.73 0.65
N ASN A 181 -5.53 7.60 1.66
CA ASN A 181 -5.43 7.20 3.07
C ASN A 181 -6.53 6.21 3.46
N LEU A 182 -7.70 6.30 2.84
CA LEU A 182 -8.82 5.42 3.09
C LEU A 182 -8.54 4.01 2.57
N VAL A 183 -7.89 3.90 1.40
CA VAL A 183 -7.37 2.64 0.85
C VAL A 183 -6.20 2.11 1.69
N GLY A 184 -5.25 2.97 2.02
CA GLY A 184 -4.03 2.62 2.75
C GLY A 184 -4.26 2.16 4.18
N ALA A 185 -5.27 2.70 4.88
CA ALA A 185 -5.62 2.28 6.24
C ALA A 185 -6.15 0.84 6.32
N VAL A 186 -6.89 0.39 5.30
CA VAL A 186 -7.56 -0.91 5.27
C VAL A 186 -6.62 -2.03 4.80
N GLN A 187 -5.69 -1.69 3.92
CA GLN A 187 -4.90 -2.64 3.17
C GLN A 187 -4.01 -3.57 4.01
N PRO A 188 -3.36 -3.13 5.12
CA PRO A 188 -2.58 -4.03 5.98
C PRO A 188 -3.45 -5.13 6.61
N ALA A 189 -4.64 -4.78 7.07
CA ALA A 189 -5.59 -5.72 7.65
C ALA A 189 -6.10 -6.71 6.58
N LEU A 190 -6.56 -6.19 5.44
CA LEU A 190 -7.04 -6.98 4.31
C LEU A 190 -5.98 -7.99 3.82
N PHE A 191 -4.72 -7.55 3.71
CA PHE A 191 -3.63 -8.40 3.22
C PHE A 191 -3.24 -9.47 4.24
N SER A 192 -3.36 -9.16 5.52
CA SER A 192 -3.17 -10.16 6.55
C SER A 192 -4.29 -11.21 6.44
N GLU A 193 -5.56 -10.83 6.35
CA GLU A 193 -6.70 -11.76 6.34
C GLU A 193 -6.78 -12.66 5.08
N MET A 194 -6.08 -12.32 4.00
CA MET A 194 -6.11 -13.06 2.74
C MET A 194 -5.20 -14.31 2.67
N PHE A 195 -4.18 -14.45 3.54
CA PHE A 195 -3.23 -15.57 3.44
C PHE A 195 -3.19 -16.46 4.69
N PRO A 196 -3.03 -17.79 4.55
CA PRO A 196 -2.75 -18.68 5.69
C PRO A 196 -1.44 -18.29 6.39
N ALA A 197 -1.37 -18.48 7.71
CA ALA A 197 -0.24 -18.05 8.56
C ALA A 197 1.13 -18.58 8.09
N GLN A 198 1.18 -19.77 7.50
CA GLN A 198 2.42 -20.49 7.18
C GLN A 198 3.25 -19.84 6.07
N ASN A 199 2.65 -19.08 5.15
CA ASN A 199 3.39 -18.47 4.02
C ASN A 199 3.10 -16.96 3.80
N ARG A 200 2.36 -16.33 4.71
CA ARG A 200 1.89 -14.92 4.61
C ARG A 200 3.04 -13.92 4.45
N TYR A 201 4.15 -14.09 5.19
CA TYR A 201 5.20 -13.08 5.22
C TYR A 201 5.90 -12.91 3.87
N SER A 202 6.36 -14.01 3.25
CA SER A 202 7.08 -13.97 1.98
C SER A 202 6.17 -13.63 0.80
N ALA A 203 4.91 -14.10 0.81
CA ALA A 203 3.92 -13.81 -0.23
C ALA A 203 3.52 -12.34 -0.26
N VAL A 204 3.15 -11.79 0.90
CA VAL A 204 2.77 -10.37 1.01
C VAL A 204 3.97 -9.49 0.72
N ALA A 205 5.19 -9.87 1.15
CA ALA A 205 6.40 -9.15 0.82
C ALA A 205 6.66 -9.14 -0.69
N GLY A 206 6.70 -10.31 -1.34
CA GLY A 206 6.94 -10.39 -2.79
C GLY A 206 5.91 -9.64 -3.63
N ALA A 207 4.61 -9.79 -3.31
CA ALA A 207 3.54 -9.08 -4.00
C ALA A 207 3.64 -7.55 -3.79
N ARG A 208 3.99 -7.10 -2.57
CA ARG A 208 4.18 -5.68 -2.27
C ARG A 208 5.37 -5.09 -3.01
N GLU A 209 6.49 -5.82 -3.08
CA GLU A 209 7.68 -5.34 -3.82
C GLU A 209 7.40 -5.28 -5.32
N LEU A 210 6.78 -6.30 -5.92
CA LEU A 210 6.42 -6.26 -7.34
C LEU A 210 5.42 -5.14 -7.63
N ALA A 211 4.40 -4.99 -6.80
CA ALA A 211 3.44 -3.91 -6.93
C ALA A 211 4.10 -2.55 -6.73
N GLY A 212 5.02 -2.43 -5.77
CA GLY A 212 5.80 -1.23 -5.53
C GLY A 212 6.65 -0.86 -6.74
N ILE A 213 7.34 -1.81 -7.36
CA ILE A 213 8.13 -1.54 -8.58
C ILE A 213 7.23 -0.98 -9.70
N VAL A 214 6.08 -1.60 -9.92
CA VAL A 214 5.14 -1.20 -10.98
C VAL A 214 4.45 0.13 -10.67
N THR A 215 3.97 0.32 -9.44
CA THR A 215 3.14 1.48 -9.05
C THR A 215 3.95 2.65 -8.49
N ALA A 216 5.15 2.44 -7.97
CA ALA A 216 6.02 3.49 -7.46
C ALA A 216 7.02 3.97 -8.51
N GLY A 217 7.76 3.04 -9.12
CA GLY A 217 8.87 3.37 -10.01
C GLY A 217 8.40 3.81 -11.40
N LEU A 218 7.48 3.05 -12.00
CA LEU A 218 7.06 3.31 -13.38
C LEU A 218 6.02 4.43 -13.50
N THR A 219 5.25 4.71 -12.44
CA THR A 219 4.14 5.67 -12.48
C THR A 219 4.56 7.07 -12.93
N PRO A 220 5.58 7.73 -12.35
CA PRO A 220 5.97 9.07 -12.78
C PRO A 220 6.52 9.09 -14.21
N PHE A 221 7.19 8.01 -14.63
CA PHE A 221 7.72 7.87 -15.99
C PHE A 221 6.61 7.72 -17.02
N ILE A 222 5.64 6.84 -16.76
CA ILE A 222 4.44 6.66 -17.58
C ILE A 222 3.64 7.97 -17.61
N ALA A 223 3.44 8.62 -16.46
CA ALA A 223 2.74 9.90 -16.37
C ALA A 223 3.43 10.99 -17.20
N ALA A 224 4.76 11.09 -17.17
CA ALA A 224 5.52 12.02 -18.01
C ALA A 224 5.36 11.72 -19.50
N LEU A 225 5.41 10.43 -19.89
CA LEU A 225 5.19 10.02 -21.28
C LEU A 225 3.77 10.38 -21.76
N LEU A 226 2.76 10.17 -20.90
CA LEU A 226 1.36 10.48 -21.19
C LEU A 226 1.11 12.00 -21.28
N ALA A 227 1.73 12.77 -20.38
CA ALA A 227 1.63 14.24 -20.36
C ALA A 227 2.22 14.87 -21.62
N GLY A 228 3.24 14.24 -22.19
CA GLY A 228 3.98 14.71 -23.37
C GLY A 228 4.94 15.87 -23.05
N PRO A 229 5.74 16.31 -24.03
CA PRO A 229 6.79 17.32 -23.82
C PRO A 229 6.27 18.66 -23.29
N ASP A 230 5.05 19.03 -23.69
CA ASP A 230 4.45 20.33 -23.38
C ASP A 230 3.54 20.29 -22.14
N ASN A 231 3.39 19.12 -21.48
CA ASN A 231 2.53 18.93 -20.31
C ASN A 231 1.04 19.29 -20.53
N THR A 232 0.60 19.43 -21.78
CA THR A 232 -0.79 19.78 -22.14
C THR A 232 -1.75 18.61 -21.97
N ARG A 233 -1.25 17.36 -21.94
CA ARG A 233 -2.06 16.14 -21.90
C ARG A 233 -2.32 15.62 -20.47
N TRP A 234 -2.49 16.53 -19.51
CA TRP A 234 -2.77 16.20 -18.11
C TRP A 234 -4.02 15.31 -17.93
N TYR A 235 -5.00 15.39 -18.85
CA TYR A 235 -6.19 14.55 -18.85
C TYR A 235 -5.88 13.06 -19.09
N LEU A 236 -4.82 12.72 -19.84
CA LEU A 236 -4.37 11.33 -20.00
C LEU A 236 -3.77 10.81 -18.70
N VAL A 237 -3.03 11.66 -17.99
CA VAL A 237 -2.45 11.34 -16.68
C VAL A 237 -3.56 11.13 -15.63
N ALA A 238 -4.58 11.99 -15.62
CA ALA A 238 -5.78 11.78 -14.79
C ALA A 238 -6.49 10.46 -15.15
N GLY A 239 -6.65 10.17 -16.45
CA GLY A 239 -7.22 8.92 -16.94
C GLY A 239 -6.44 7.68 -16.51
N TYR A 240 -5.11 7.76 -16.42
CA TYR A 240 -4.26 6.68 -15.92
C TYR A 240 -4.52 6.37 -14.44
N VAL A 241 -4.69 7.40 -13.59
CA VAL A 241 -5.09 7.23 -12.18
C VAL A 241 -6.48 6.61 -12.07
N VAL A 242 -7.44 7.09 -12.87
CA VAL A 242 -8.80 6.53 -12.92
C VAL A 242 -8.77 5.07 -13.33
N PHE A 243 -7.99 4.72 -14.36
CA PHE A 243 -7.84 3.34 -14.81
C PHE A 243 -7.33 2.43 -13.69
N GLY A 244 -6.29 2.86 -12.96
CA GLY A 244 -5.78 2.08 -11.84
C GLY A 244 -6.75 1.99 -10.66
N ALA A 245 -7.49 3.06 -10.37
CA ALA A 245 -8.54 3.05 -9.35
C ALA A 245 -9.69 2.10 -9.71
N LEU A 246 -10.09 2.05 -10.98
CA LEU A 246 -11.06 1.08 -11.50
C LEU A 246 -10.53 -0.35 -11.42
N LEU A 247 -9.25 -0.58 -11.71
CA LEU A 247 -8.62 -1.89 -11.58
C LEU A 247 -8.64 -2.38 -10.12
N SER A 248 -8.38 -1.48 -9.16
CA SER A 248 -8.51 -1.79 -7.73
C SER A 248 -9.96 -2.02 -7.31
N LEU A 249 -10.93 -1.27 -7.86
CA LEU A 249 -12.36 -1.50 -7.64
C LEU A 249 -12.81 -2.88 -8.15
N ILE A 250 -12.34 -3.29 -9.31
CA ILE A 250 -12.61 -4.63 -9.85
C ILE A 250 -11.96 -5.69 -8.95
N SER A 251 -10.72 -5.47 -8.53
CA SER A 251 -10.00 -6.39 -7.66
C SER A 251 -10.72 -6.58 -6.32
N ILE A 252 -11.10 -5.49 -5.65
CA ILE A 252 -11.84 -5.57 -4.37
C ILE A 252 -13.24 -6.17 -4.54
N ALA A 253 -13.87 -6.00 -5.70
CA ALA A 253 -15.17 -6.61 -5.98
C ALA A 253 -15.09 -8.13 -6.17
N LEU A 254 -13.96 -8.61 -6.70
CA LEU A 254 -13.65 -10.04 -6.85
C LEU A 254 -13.19 -10.69 -5.54
N LEU A 255 -12.77 -9.90 -4.55
CA LEU A 255 -12.45 -10.40 -3.23
C LEU A 255 -13.71 -10.68 -2.40
N PRO A 256 -13.80 -11.84 -1.72
CA PRO A 256 -14.81 -12.04 -0.69
C PRO A 256 -14.54 -11.11 0.51
N GLU A 257 -15.60 -10.68 1.20
CA GLU A 257 -15.44 -9.89 2.44
C GLU A 257 -14.72 -10.74 3.50
N THR A 258 -13.70 -10.14 4.13
CA THR A 258 -12.83 -10.84 5.10
C THR A 258 -13.19 -10.50 6.55
N ARG A 259 -14.18 -9.61 6.77
CA ARG A 259 -14.57 -9.11 8.09
C ARG A 259 -14.74 -10.17 9.19
N ASP A 260 -15.48 -11.23 8.86
CA ASP A 260 -15.93 -12.25 9.83
C ASP A 260 -15.25 -13.61 9.61
N ARG A 261 -14.14 -13.67 8.87
CA ARG A 261 -13.43 -14.93 8.63
C ARG A 261 -12.49 -15.22 9.79
N ASP A 262 -12.75 -16.31 10.50
CA ASP A 262 -11.87 -16.81 11.53
C ASP A 262 -10.53 -17.24 10.90
N LEU A 263 -9.42 -16.68 11.41
CA LEU A 263 -8.07 -16.95 10.93
C LEU A 263 -7.69 -18.43 11.11
N VAL A 264 -8.37 -19.13 12.01
CA VAL A 264 -8.19 -20.58 12.28
C VAL A 264 -8.77 -21.44 11.16
N ASP A 265 -9.83 -20.98 10.49
CA ASP A 265 -10.56 -21.80 9.49
C ASP A 265 -9.87 -21.81 8.11
N ILE A 266 -9.07 -20.78 7.79
CA ILE A 266 -8.22 -20.74 6.60
C ILE A 266 -7.19 -21.88 6.61
N THR A 267 -6.69 -22.25 7.79
CA THR A 267 -5.74 -23.36 7.97
C THR A 267 -6.39 -24.71 7.65
N ARG A 268 -7.72 -24.85 7.82
CA ARG A 268 -8.45 -26.11 7.60
C ARG A 268 -8.88 -26.35 6.16
N THR A 269 -9.13 -25.30 5.37
CA THR A 269 -9.59 -25.47 3.98
C THR A 269 -8.45 -25.85 3.02
N VAL A 270 -7.19 -25.60 3.40
CA VAL A 270 -5.98 -25.89 2.60
C VAL A 270 -5.28 -27.18 3.03
N ALA A 271 -5.69 -27.80 4.14
CA ALA A 271 -5.19 -29.11 4.52
C ALA A 271 -5.68 -30.16 3.52
N PRO A 272 -4.81 -30.92 2.83
CA PRO A 272 -5.25 -32.07 2.05
C PRO A 272 -5.98 -33.02 3.00
N ALA A 273 -7.18 -33.43 2.61
CA ALA A 273 -8.02 -34.35 3.38
C ALA A 273 -7.15 -35.48 3.93
N SER A 274 -7.04 -35.57 5.26
CA SER A 274 -6.33 -36.64 5.93
C SER A 274 -6.83 -37.99 5.38
N PRO A 275 -5.95 -38.90 4.95
CA PRO A 275 -6.39 -40.19 4.45
C PRO A 275 -7.13 -40.91 5.57
N LYS A 276 -8.36 -41.35 5.28
CA LYS A 276 -9.17 -42.14 6.21
C LYS A 276 -8.33 -43.31 6.75
N PRO A 277 -8.39 -43.61 8.07
CA PRO A 277 -7.72 -44.78 8.61
C PRO A 277 -8.22 -46.01 7.86
N LYS A 278 -7.30 -46.79 7.29
CA LYS A 278 -7.64 -48.13 6.80
C LYS A 278 -8.03 -48.95 8.02
N GLU A 279 -9.31 -49.26 8.11
CA GLU A 279 -9.86 -50.24 9.02
C GLU A 279 -9.19 -51.58 8.70
N ASN A 280 -8.24 -51.98 9.54
CA ASN A 280 -7.60 -53.27 9.45
C ASN A 280 -8.63 -54.33 9.84
N ALA A 281 -9.32 -54.88 8.85
CA ALA A 281 -10.04 -56.13 8.97
C ALA A 281 -9.01 -57.27 9.09
N ASN A 282 -8.61 -57.57 10.33
CA ASN A 282 -8.01 -58.86 10.65
C ASN A 282 -9.14 -59.89 10.79
N THR A 283 -9.27 -60.74 9.77
CA THR A 283 -9.74 -62.12 9.86
C THR A 283 -8.63 -63.02 9.38
#